data_AF-J9EM13-F1
#
_entry.id   AF-J9EM13-F1
#
_cell.length_a   1.000
_cell.length_b   1.000
_cell.length_c   1.000
_cell.angle_alpha   90.00
_cell.angle_beta   90.00
_cell.angle_gamma   90.00
#
_symmetry.space_group_name_H-M   'P 1'
#
loop_
_entity.id
_entity.type
_entity.pdbx_description
1 polymer ?
#
loop_
_entity_poly.entity_id
_entity_poly.type
_entity_poly.pdbx_seq_one_letter_code
_entity_poly.pdbx_strand_id
1 'polypeptide(L)'
;ELLDTEVKYCHDLTQCYEVFSQGLKDIISTNLASQLFLNFEQLISVSTSIANALKKLSPGDVFVENFDSLRAYVEFCSKQQAALEMLNELEHNNVSFRQNLEKAHELLKLLCTEINDVISALDSSSMLIWAQQHIHCEAIQPPIVFPSSTRYFDV
;
A
#
# COMPACT_ATOMS: atom_id res chain seq x y z
N GLU A 1 -10.34 -17.23 -6.13
CA GLU A 1 -10.60 -15.94 -6.79
C GLU A 1 -11.44 -15.01 -5.92
N LEU A 2 -12.77 -15.20 -5.78
CA LEU A 2 -13.63 -14.28 -5.02
C LEU A 2 -13.13 -13.99 -3.58
N LEU A 3 -12.79 -15.05 -2.83
CA LEU A 3 -12.24 -14.90 -1.47
C LEU A 3 -10.90 -14.15 -1.48
N ASP A 4 -10.01 -14.45 -2.43
CA ASP A 4 -8.69 -13.84 -2.52
C ASP A 4 -8.81 -12.35 -2.85
N THR A 5 -9.71 -11.99 -3.77
CA THR A 5 -9.98 -10.60 -4.11
C THR A 5 -10.63 -9.84 -2.96
N GLU A 6 -11.53 -10.48 -2.20
CA GLU A 6 -12.18 -9.85 -1.04
C GLU A 6 -11.18 -9.62 0.11
N VAL A 7 -10.30 -10.59 0.38
CA VAL A 7 -9.24 -10.44 1.39
C VAL A 7 -8.29 -9.30 1.02
N LYS A 8 -7.91 -9.21 -0.27
CA LYS A 8 -7.07 -8.12 -0.77
C LYS A 8 -7.79 -6.78 -0.64
N TYR A 9 -9.05 -6.70 -1.05
CA TYR A 9 -9.86 -5.49 -0.93
C TYR A 9 -9.97 -5.02 0.52
N CYS A 10 -10.27 -5.92 1.46
CA CYS A 10 -10.34 -5.62 2.89
C CYS A 10 -9.00 -5.09 3.43
N HIS A 11 -7.89 -5.68 3.00
CA HIS A 11 -6.55 -5.23 3.37
C HIS A 11 -6.27 -3.81 2.85
N ASP A 12 -6.50 -3.58 1.55
CA ASP A 12 -6.29 -2.29 0.90
C ASP A 12 -7.16 -1.19 1.54
N LEU A 13 -8.42 -1.53 1.86
CA LEU A 13 -9.34 -0.63 2.55
C LEU A 13 -8.82 -0.26 3.96
N THR A 14 -8.38 -1.25 4.73
CA THR A 14 -7.83 -1.01 6.08
C THR A 14 -6.57 -0.16 6.03
N GLN A 15 -5.62 -0.51 5.16
CA GLN A 15 -4.37 0.24 4.96
C GLN A 15 -4.63 1.69 4.56
N CYS A 16 -5.56 1.90 3.60
CA CYS A 16 -5.96 3.23 3.17
C CYS A 16 -6.46 4.07 4.34
N TYR A 17 -7.40 3.53 5.13
CA TYR A 17 -7.91 4.25 6.29
C TYR A 17 -6.83 4.56 7.32
N GLU A 18 -6.01 3.58 7.72
CA GLU A 18 -5.00 3.76 8.76
C GLU A 18 -3.95 4.79 8.35
N VAL A 19 -3.39 4.67 7.15
CA VAL A 19 -2.33 5.56 6.66
C VAL A 19 -2.84 7.00 6.55
N PHE A 20 -4.01 7.20 5.93
CA PHE A 20 -4.54 8.55 5.73
C PHE A 20 -5.16 9.15 7.00
N SER A 21 -5.88 8.37 7.80
CA SER A 21 -6.45 8.84 9.07
C SER A 21 -5.35 9.25 10.05
N GLN A 22 -4.31 8.42 10.21
CA GLN A 22 -3.18 8.75 11.08
C GLN A 22 -2.35 9.91 10.53
N GLY A 23 -2.13 9.96 9.21
CA GLY A 23 -1.39 11.03 8.57
C GLY A 23 -2.08 12.40 8.67
N LEU A 24 -3.42 12.41 8.70
CA LEU A 24 -4.20 13.65 8.78
C LEU A 24 -4.64 14.03 10.20
N LYS A 25 -4.56 13.11 11.18
CA LYS A 25 -5.07 13.29 12.55
C LYS A 25 -4.66 14.60 13.23
N ASP A 26 -3.41 15.02 13.03
CA ASP A 26 -2.85 16.23 13.65
C ASP A 26 -3.03 17.49 12.78
N ILE A 27 -3.57 17.33 11.56
CA ILE A 27 -3.71 18.38 10.54
C ILE A 27 -5.15 18.84 10.43
N ILE A 28 -6.10 17.91 10.51
CA ILE A 28 -7.53 18.16 10.34
C ILE A 28 -8.29 17.94 11.64
N SER A 29 -9.36 18.73 11.84
CA SER A 29 -10.25 18.52 12.99
C SER A 29 -11.00 17.19 12.86
N THR A 30 -11.46 16.65 13.98
CA THR A 30 -12.28 15.43 14.01
C THR A 30 -13.55 15.56 13.15
N ASN A 31 -14.14 16.75 13.10
CA ASN A 31 -15.31 17.02 12.26
C ASN A 31 -14.97 16.97 10.77
N LEU A 32 -13.81 17.50 10.36
CA LEU A 32 -13.35 17.43 8.98
C LEU A 32 -12.98 15.98 8.59
N ALA A 33 -12.33 15.25 9.50
CA ALA A 33 -12.03 13.83 9.32
C ALA A 33 -13.30 13.00 9.11
N SER A 34 -14.36 13.25 9.90
CA SER A 34 -15.64 12.53 9.73
C SER A 34 -16.32 12.81 8.38
N GLN A 35 -16.11 13.99 7.80
CA GLN A 35 -16.67 14.34 6.49
C GLN A 35 -15.86 13.78 5.33
N LEU A 36 -14.53 13.66 5.50
CA LEU A 36 -13.64 13.08 4.50
C LEU A 36 -13.72 11.55 4.47
N PHE A 37 -13.67 10.91 5.64
CA PHE A 37 -13.65 9.44 5.73
C PHE A 37 -15.06 8.82 5.79
N LEU A 38 -16.11 9.61 6.03
CA LEU A 38 -17.50 9.14 6.05
C LEU A 38 -17.66 7.93 7.00
N ASN A 39 -18.29 6.86 6.52
CA ASN A 39 -18.49 5.59 7.23
C ASN A 39 -17.42 4.53 6.88
N PHE A 40 -16.18 4.93 6.65
CA PHE A 40 -15.09 4.01 6.24
C PHE A 40 -14.90 2.81 7.17
N GLU A 41 -14.93 3.03 8.48
CA GLU A 41 -14.78 1.96 9.48
C GLU A 41 -15.90 0.92 9.36
N GLN A 42 -17.12 1.36 9.00
CA GLN A 42 -18.23 0.47 8.73
C GLN A 42 -17.96 -0.38 7.49
N LEU A 43 -17.42 0.20 6.40
CA LEU A 43 -17.06 -0.56 5.21
C LEU A 43 -16.00 -1.63 5.51
N ILE A 44 -14.98 -1.30 6.31
CA ILE A 44 -13.97 -2.26 6.76
C ILE A 44 -14.62 -3.40 7.55
N SER A 45 -15.53 -3.07 8.47
CA SER A 45 -16.27 -4.08 9.24
C SER A 45 -17.09 -5.01 8.35
N VAL A 46 -17.78 -4.47 7.34
CA VAL A 46 -18.60 -5.27 6.42
C VAL A 46 -17.73 -6.16 5.55
N SER A 47 -16.68 -5.62 4.92
CA SER A 47 -15.75 -6.42 4.11
C SER A 47 -15.05 -7.50 4.94
N THR A 48 -14.64 -7.19 6.17
CA THR A 48 -14.08 -8.19 7.10
C THR A 48 -15.06 -9.32 7.42
N SER A 49 -16.34 -8.97 7.63
CA SER A 49 -17.41 -9.96 7.85
C SER A 49 -17.55 -10.90 6.65
N ILE A 50 -17.65 -10.33 5.45
CA ILE A 50 -17.79 -11.07 4.19
C ILE A 50 -16.56 -11.97 3.95
N ALA A 51 -15.35 -11.44 4.09
CA ALA A 51 -14.11 -12.19 3.92
C ALA A 51 -14.02 -13.39 4.88
N ASN A 52 -14.48 -13.22 6.13
CA ASN A 52 -14.49 -14.31 7.11
C ASN A 52 -15.61 -15.34 6.85
N ALA A 53 -16.76 -14.90 6.37
CA ALA A 53 -17.88 -15.77 6.02
C ALA A 53 -17.58 -16.60 4.75
N LEU A 54 -16.93 -16.01 3.74
CA LEU A 54 -16.49 -16.69 2.51
C LEU A 54 -15.49 -17.83 2.74
N LYS A 55 -14.81 -17.86 3.90
CA LYS A 55 -13.96 -19.00 4.30
C LYS A 55 -14.75 -20.25 4.68
N LYS A 56 -16.05 -20.11 4.99
CA LYS A 56 -16.87 -21.15 5.63
C LYS A 56 -18.15 -21.48 4.88
N LEU A 57 -18.75 -20.50 4.21
CA LEU A 57 -20.07 -20.59 3.58
C LEU A 57 -19.99 -20.43 2.06
N SER A 58 -21.06 -20.82 1.36
CA SER A 58 -21.16 -20.57 -0.06
C SER A 58 -21.34 -19.06 -0.32
N PRO A 59 -20.84 -18.51 -1.45
CA PRO A 59 -20.99 -17.08 -1.73
C PRO A 59 -22.43 -16.59 -1.68
N GLY A 60 -23.39 -17.40 -2.15
CA GLY A 60 -24.81 -17.05 -2.11
C GLY A 60 -25.32 -16.84 -0.68
N ASP A 61 -24.99 -17.75 0.24
CA ASP A 61 -25.40 -17.64 1.65
C ASP A 61 -24.75 -16.42 2.31
N VAL A 62 -23.47 -16.17 2.03
CA VAL A 62 -22.74 -15.00 2.55
C VAL A 62 -23.43 -13.70 2.15
N PHE A 63 -23.79 -13.54 0.87
CA PHE A 63 -24.42 -12.30 0.40
C PHE A 63 -25.84 -12.12 0.94
N VAL A 64 -26.59 -13.21 1.13
CA VAL A 64 -27.92 -13.14 1.76
C VAL A 64 -27.80 -12.71 3.22
N GLU A 65 -26.86 -13.28 3.97
CA GLU A 65 -26.64 -12.93 5.38
C GLU A 65 -26.12 -11.49 5.57
N ASN A 66 -25.31 -10.98 4.62
CA ASN A 66 -24.71 -9.65 4.71
C ASN A 66 -25.47 -8.57 3.90
N PHE A 67 -26.66 -8.89 3.36
CA PHE A 67 -27.40 -7.99 2.47
C PHE A 67 -27.68 -6.61 3.08
N ASP A 68 -28.15 -6.59 4.34
CA ASP A 68 -28.43 -5.33 5.03
C ASP A 68 -27.16 -4.53 5.32
N SER A 69 -26.05 -5.23 5.62
CA SER A 69 -24.75 -4.62 5.87
C SER A 69 -24.16 -3.96 4.63
N LEU A 70 -24.44 -4.48 3.43
CA LEU A 70 -24.00 -3.88 2.16
C LEU A 70 -24.60 -2.49 1.91
N ARG A 71 -25.67 -2.08 2.62
CA ARG A 71 -26.20 -0.72 2.56
C ARG A 71 -25.18 0.33 2.99
N ALA A 72 -24.18 -0.03 3.79
CA ALA A 72 -23.08 0.86 4.16
C ALA A 72 -22.35 1.41 2.92
N TYR A 73 -22.19 0.60 1.86
CA TYR A 73 -21.59 1.03 0.59
C TYR A 73 -22.46 2.03 -0.16
N VAL A 74 -23.79 1.85 -0.12
CA VAL A 74 -24.73 2.80 -0.72
C VAL A 74 -24.64 4.16 -0.03
N GLU A 75 -24.57 4.15 1.31
CA GLU A 75 -24.41 5.37 2.09
C GLU A 75 -23.08 6.07 1.76
N PHE A 76 -21.98 5.31 1.70
CA PHE A 76 -20.67 5.85 1.34
C PHE A 76 -20.69 6.49 -0.05
N CYS A 77 -21.16 5.75 -1.06
CA CYS A 77 -21.20 6.22 -2.44
C CYS A 77 -22.09 7.46 -2.62
N SER A 78 -23.13 7.62 -1.80
CA SER A 78 -23.99 8.82 -1.85
C SER A 78 -23.28 10.10 -1.38
N LYS A 79 -22.22 9.97 -0.57
CA LYS A 79 -21.49 11.09 0.04
C LYS A 79 -20.04 11.24 -0.48
N GLN A 80 -19.52 10.24 -1.19
CA GLN A 80 -18.12 10.21 -1.63
C GLN A 80 -17.73 11.42 -2.51
N GLN A 81 -18.65 11.91 -3.35
CA GLN A 81 -18.38 13.03 -4.24
C GLN A 81 -18.19 14.34 -3.44
N ALA A 82 -19.02 14.56 -2.43
CA ALA A 82 -18.89 15.72 -1.56
C ALA A 82 -17.59 15.67 -0.74
N ALA A 83 -17.20 14.48 -0.27
CA ALA A 83 -15.91 14.28 0.39
C ALA A 83 -14.73 14.58 -0.54
N LEU A 84 -14.81 14.20 -1.81
CA LEU A 84 -13.79 14.48 -2.82
C LEU A 84 -13.66 15.99 -3.11
N GLU A 85 -14.79 16.68 -3.27
CA GLU A 85 -14.80 18.14 -3.46
C GLU A 85 -14.18 18.87 -2.28
N MET A 86 -14.51 18.45 -1.05
CA MET A 86 -13.91 18.98 0.16
C MET A 86 -12.41 18.75 0.23
N LEU A 87 -11.93 17.56 -0.16
CA LEU A 87 -10.51 17.26 -0.23
C LEU A 87 -9.79 18.20 -1.20
N ASN A 88 -10.37 18.42 -2.38
CA ASN A 88 -9.83 19.35 -3.37
C ASN A 88 -9.78 20.78 -2.81
N GLU A 89 -10.84 21.25 -2.14
CA GLU A 89 -10.84 22.58 -1.53
C GLU A 89 -9.76 22.74 -0.46
N LEU A 90 -9.55 21.71 0.37
CA LEU A 90 -8.48 21.71 1.37
C LEU A 90 -7.10 21.78 0.74
N GLU A 91 -6.86 21.04 -0.34
CA GLU A 91 -5.59 21.07 -1.07
C GLU A 91 -5.28 22.47 -1.63
N HIS A 92 -6.29 23.15 -2.17
CA HIS A 92 -6.12 24.47 -2.77
C HIS A 92 -5.98 25.57 -1.71
N ASN A 93 -6.85 25.56 -0.68
CA ASN A 93 -6.98 26.67 0.26
C ASN A 93 -6.12 26.53 1.52
N ASN A 94 -5.67 25.31 1.87
CA ASN A 94 -4.91 25.06 3.08
C ASN A 94 -3.45 24.74 2.77
N VAL A 95 -2.60 25.76 2.85
CA VAL A 95 -1.14 25.64 2.60
C VAL A 95 -0.49 24.60 3.51
N SER A 96 -0.90 24.51 4.78
CA SER A 96 -0.34 23.54 5.73
C SER A 96 -0.72 22.09 5.36
N PHE A 97 -1.95 21.88 4.91
CA PHE A 97 -2.42 20.58 4.42
C PHE A 97 -1.63 20.14 3.19
N ARG A 98 -1.44 21.05 2.22
CA ARG A 98 -0.68 20.81 0.99
C ARG A 98 0.79 20.48 1.26
N GLN A 99 1.46 21.27 2.10
CA GLN A 99 2.87 21.05 2.45
C GLN A 99 3.09 19.69 3.14
N ASN A 100 2.12 19.25 3.96
CA ASN A 100 2.20 17.95 4.61
C ASN A 100 1.96 16.80 3.62
N LEU A 101 1.03 16.94 2.67
CA LEU A 101 0.85 15.97 1.58
C LEU A 101 2.09 15.87 0.69
N GLU A 102 2.69 17.01 0.31
CA GLU A 102 3.95 17.06 -0.44
C GLU A 102 5.07 16.36 0.33
N LYS A 103 5.19 16.62 1.64
CA LYS A 103 6.19 15.96 2.49
C LYS A 103 5.96 14.45 2.60
N ALA A 104 4.71 14.01 2.75
CA ALA A 104 4.36 12.59 2.78
C ALA A 104 4.70 11.91 1.44
N HIS A 105 4.41 12.57 0.32
CA HIS A 105 4.77 12.10 -1.01
C HIS A 105 6.29 11.96 -1.17
N GLU A 106 7.07 12.95 -0.75
CA GLU A 106 8.55 12.86 -0.82
C GLU A 106 9.12 11.75 0.07
N LEU A 107 8.57 11.54 1.28
CA LEU A 107 8.98 10.42 2.13
C LEU A 107 8.65 9.06 1.50
N LEU A 108 7.46 8.92 0.89
CA LEU A 108 7.07 7.70 0.19
C LEU A 108 7.96 7.42 -1.03
N LYS A 109 8.30 8.46 -1.81
CA LYS A 109 9.25 8.33 -2.92
C LYS A 109 10.62 7.84 -2.46
N LEU A 110 11.16 8.43 -1.39
CA LEU A 110 12.44 8.02 -0.83
C LEU A 110 12.43 6.56 -0.39
N LEU A 111 11.36 6.12 0.28
CA LEU A 111 11.20 4.72 0.68
C LEU A 111 11.12 3.78 -0.54
N CYS A 112 10.38 4.14 -1.58
CA CYS A 112 10.32 3.37 -2.81
C CYS A 112 11.69 3.26 -3.49
N THR A 113 12.46 4.35 -3.53
CA THR A 113 13.83 4.33 -4.05
C THR A 113 14.73 3.40 -3.23
N GLU A 114 14.67 3.49 -1.90
CA GLU A 114 15.44 2.62 -1.02
C GLU A 114 15.13 1.13 -1.25
N ILE A 115 13.84 0.77 -1.32
CA ILE A 115 13.41 -0.60 -1.60
C ILE A 115 13.92 -1.05 -2.97
N ASN A 116 13.80 -0.21 -4.00
CA ASN A 116 14.25 -0.53 -5.35
C ASN A 116 15.77 -0.73 -5.41
N ASP A 117 16.55 0.07 -4.69
CA ASP A 117 18.00 -0.07 -4.60
C ASP A 117 18.39 -1.39 -3.93
N VAL A 118 17.71 -1.75 -2.84
CA VAL A 118 17.90 -3.03 -2.14
C VAL A 118 17.59 -4.21 -3.07
N ILE A 119 16.44 -4.19 -3.75
CA ILE A 119 16.07 -5.25 -4.70
C ILE A 119 17.08 -5.34 -5.85
N SER A 120 17.48 -4.21 -6.41
CA SER A 120 18.46 -4.15 -7.51
C SER A 120 19.82 -4.71 -7.09
N ALA A 121 20.26 -4.43 -5.86
CA ALA A 121 21.49 -4.97 -5.31
C ALA A 121 21.40 -6.50 -5.07
N LEU A 122 20.25 -6.98 -4.60
CA LEU A 122 19.99 -8.41 -4.43
C LEU A 122 19.98 -9.17 -5.76
N ASP A 123 19.34 -8.62 -6.79
CA ASP A 123 19.31 -9.21 -8.13
C ASP A 123 20.71 -9.23 -8.76
N SER A 124 21.45 -8.13 -8.62
CA SER A 124 22.84 -8.03 -9.08
C SER A 124 23.73 -9.08 -8.40
N SER A 125 23.60 -9.22 -7.08
CA SER A 125 24.32 -10.24 -6.32
C SER A 125 23.95 -11.66 -6.76
N SER A 126 22.66 -11.93 -6.95
CA SER A 126 22.16 -13.23 -7.40
C SER A 126 22.71 -13.60 -8.79
N MET A 127 22.78 -12.64 -9.72
CA MET A 127 23.39 -12.84 -11.03
C MET A 127 24.90 -13.13 -10.94
N LEU A 128 25.64 -12.45 -10.06
CA LEU A 128 27.07 -12.70 -9.85
C LEU A 128 27.33 -14.10 -9.28
N ILE A 129 26.49 -14.55 -8.34
CA ILE A 129 26.54 -15.91 -7.79
C ILE A 129 26.24 -16.95 -8.88
N TRP A 130 25.21 -16.71 -9.70
CA TRP A 130 24.91 -17.57 -10.83
C TRP A 130 26.10 -17.67 -11.80
N ALA A 131 26.70 -16.53 -12.17
CA ALA A 131 27.84 -16.47 -13.08
C ALA A 131 29.05 -17.24 -12.53
N GLN A 132 29.33 -17.12 -11.22
CA GLN A 132 30.41 -17.87 -10.57
C GLN A 132 30.26 -19.38 -10.69
N GLN A 133 29.03 -19.89 -10.67
CA GLN A 133 28.74 -21.33 -10.73
C GLN A 133 28.67 -21.88 -12.16
N HIS A 134 28.32 -21.05 -13.13
CA HIS A 134 27.99 -21.51 -14.50
C HIS A 134 28.99 -21.06 -15.56
N ILE A 135 29.80 -20.03 -15.30
CA ILE A 135 30.82 -19.53 -16.23
C ILE A 135 32.19 -20.05 -15.81
N HIS A 136 32.80 -20.89 -16.65
CA HIS A 136 34.10 -21.51 -16.38
C HIS A 136 35.23 -20.70 -17.03
N CYS A 137 35.98 -19.95 -16.23
CA CYS A 137 37.11 -19.13 -16.67
C CYS A 137 38.47 -19.77 -16.33
N GLU A 138 38.71 -20.99 -16.81
CA GLU A 138 39.87 -21.82 -16.41
C GLU A 138 41.24 -21.24 -16.83
N ALA A 139 41.29 -20.35 -17.82
CA ALA A 139 42.51 -19.79 -18.37
C ALA A 139 43.02 -18.51 -17.66
N ILE A 140 42.29 -17.98 -16.66
CA ILE A 140 42.59 -16.69 -16.02
C ILE A 140 43.23 -16.92 -14.65
N GLN A 141 44.40 -16.30 -14.41
CA GLN A 141 45.16 -16.38 -13.17
C GLN A 141 45.41 -14.97 -12.61
N PRO A 142 44.96 -14.65 -11.37
CA PRO A 142 44.23 -15.51 -10.44
C PRO A 142 42.77 -15.78 -10.87
N PRO A 143 42.10 -16.82 -10.33
CA PRO A 143 40.72 -17.14 -10.64
C PRO A 143 39.78 -15.97 -10.35
N ILE A 144 38.84 -15.69 -11.27
CA ILE A 144 37.87 -14.61 -11.11
C ILE A 144 36.83 -14.99 -10.05
N VAL A 145 36.62 -14.09 -9.10
CA VAL A 145 35.53 -14.16 -8.10
C VAL A 145 34.53 -13.05 -8.40
N PHE A 146 33.39 -13.41 -9.01
CA PHE A 146 32.34 -12.48 -9.42
C PHE A 146 31.66 -11.73 -8.25
N PRO A 147 31.29 -12.35 -7.12
CA PRO A 147 30.69 -11.65 -5.98
C PRO A 147 31.74 -10.95 -5.09
N SER A 148 32.94 -10.67 -5.61
CA SER A 148 33.95 -9.96 -4.84
C SER A 148 33.52 -8.51 -4.60
N SER A 149 33.75 -8.01 -3.37
CA SER A 149 33.54 -6.59 -3.09
C SER A 149 34.64 -5.79 -3.76
N THR A 150 34.37 -5.19 -4.92
CA THR A 150 35.29 -4.26 -5.61
C THR A 150 35.41 -2.89 -4.93
N ARG A 151 34.84 -2.71 -3.73
CA ARG A 151 35.07 -1.54 -2.88
C ARG A 151 36.42 -1.65 -2.16
N TYR A 152 37.51 -1.46 -2.89
CA TYR A 152 38.77 -0.94 -2.37
C TYR A 152 39.64 -0.53 -3.56
N PHE A 153 39.64 0.76 -3.89
CA PHE A 153 40.83 1.52 -4.22
C PHE A 153 40.51 2.99 -3.89
N ASP A 154 40.89 3.38 -2.67
CA ASP A 154 41.19 4.78 -2.35
C ASP A 154 42.26 5.29 -3.33
N VAL A 155 41.96 6.38 -4.04
CA VAL A 155 42.87 7.52 -4.28
C VAL A 155 42.04 8.79 -4.36
#